data_AF-A0A946V7T4-F1
#
_entry.id   AF-A0A946V7T4-F1
#
_cell.length_a   1.000
_cell.length_b   1.000
_cell.length_c   1.000
_cell.angle_alpha   90.00
_cell.angle_beta   90.00
_cell.angle_gamma   90.00
#
_symmetry.space_group_name_H-M   'P 1'
#
loop_
_entity.id
_entity.type
_entity.pdbx_description
1 polymer ?
#
loop_
_entity_poly.entity_id
_entity_poly.type
_entity_poly.pdbx_seq_one_letter_code
_entity_poly.pdbx_strand_id
1 'polypeptide(L)'
;MRDQELYKSIGELIFNEAPSSSIELHLVVYKAANNSTQITLWMGAKYEGTNSFALSTEGVGELVVLTDKLKAYYTENKLGDWNVMHYTLKPDEGKFHIDFDLSEDLDTNKLPYWKYTLKYK
;
A
#
# COMPACT_ATOMS: atom_id res chain seq x y z
N MET A 1 19.44 -7.19 0.69
CA MET A 1 18.46 -6.35 -0.04
C MET A 1 17.13 -7.10 -0.12
N ARG A 2 16.55 -7.43 1.04
CA ARG A 2 15.31 -8.24 1.13
C ARG A 2 14.06 -7.36 1.03
N ASP A 3 14.19 -6.11 1.46
CA ASP A 3 13.26 -5.01 1.30
C ASP A 3 12.98 -4.70 -0.17
N GLN A 4 14.02 -4.56 -1.00
CA GLN A 4 13.88 -4.25 -2.42
C GLN A 4 13.14 -5.34 -3.20
N GLU A 5 13.35 -6.61 -2.86
CA GLU A 5 12.60 -7.73 -3.43
C GLU A 5 11.12 -7.66 -3.04
N LEU A 6 10.81 -7.36 -1.77
CA LEU A 6 9.42 -7.20 -1.32
C LEU A 6 8.73 -6.02 -2.01
N TYR A 7 9.42 -4.89 -2.17
CA TYR A 7 8.87 -3.73 -2.89
C TYR A 7 8.56 -4.07 -4.33
N LYS A 8 9.49 -4.76 -5.00
CA LYS A 8 9.30 -5.21 -6.38
C LYS A 8 8.12 -6.17 -6.50
N SER A 9 8.00 -7.16 -5.63
CA SER A 9 6.87 -8.10 -5.66
C SER A 9 5.53 -7.40 -5.42
N ILE A 10 5.47 -6.40 -4.52
CA ILE A 10 4.27 -5.57 -4.34
C ILE A 10 3.94 -4.83 -5.65
N GLY A 11 4.96 -4.22 -6.29
CA GLY A 11 4.82 -3.53 -7.57
C GLY A 11 4.31 -4.43 -8.70
N GLU A 12 4.87 -5.63 -8.83
CA GLU A 12 4.45 -6.62 -9.84
C GLU A 12 3.01 -7.08 -9.61
N LEU A 13 2.63 -7.33 -8.36
CA LEU A 13 1.26 -7.71 -8.00
C LEU A 13 0.25 -6.64 -8.39
N ILE A 14 0.48 -5.38 -7.98
CA ILE A 14 -0.46 -4.30 -8.30
C ILE A 14 -0.52 -4.02 -9.80
N PHE A 15 0.60 -4.18 -10.52
CA PHE A 15 0.65 -3.97 -11.97
C PHE A 15 -0.16 -5.04 -12.72
N ASN A 16 -0.04 -6.30 -12.31
CA ASN A 16 -0.74 -7.42 -12.94
C ASN A 16 -2.26 -7.37 -12.72
N GLU A 17 -2.69 -6.79 -11.60
CA GLU A 17 -4.10 -6.64 -11.24
C GLU A 17 -4.71 -5.30 -11.71
N ALA A 18 -3.88 -4.37 -12.20
CA ALA A 18 -4.35 -3.07 -12.64
C ALA A 18 -5.19 -3.17 -13.92
N PRO A 19 -6.34 -2.45 -14.00
CA PRO A 19 -7.13 -2.36 -15.22
C PRO A 19 -6.39 -1.74 -16.41
N SER A 20 -5.37 -0.92 -16.15
CA SER A 20 -4.53 -0.29 -17.16
C SER A 20 -3.07 -0.27 -16.70
N SER A 21 -2.17 -0.72 -17.56
CA SER A 21 -0.73 -0.81 -17.30
C SER A 21 0.05 0.49 -17.60
N SER A 22 -0.60 1.50 -18.17
CA SER A 22 0.05 2.74 -18.66
C SER A 22 -0.18 3.96 -17.76
N ILE A 23 -0.70 3.76 -16.56
CA ILE A 23 -1.08 4.84 -15.65
C ILE A 23 -0.36 4.63 -14.33
N GLU A 24 0.01 5.74 -13.68
CA GLU A 24 0.50 5.75 -12.30
C GLU A 24 -0.47 4.99 -11.39
N LEU A 25 0.04 4.06 -10.58
CA LEU A 25 -0.77 3.28 -9.64
C LEU A 25 -0.40 3.67 -8.24
N HIS A 26 -1.40 3.79 -7.38
CA HIS A 26 -1.19 4.06 -5.96
C HIS A 26 -1.85 2.99 -5.13
N LEU A 27 -1.17 2.62 -4.04
CA LEU A 27 -1.61 1.68 -3.05
C LEU A 27 -1.38 2.30 -1.67
N VAL A 28 -2.43 2.30 -0.85
CA VAL A 28 -2.32 2.56 0.59
C VAL A 28 -2.73 1.29 1.33
N VAL A 29 -1.88 0.86 2.26
CA VAL A 29 -2.15 -0.25 3.17
C VAL A 29 -2.10 0.27 4.58
N TYR A 30 -3.18 0.06 5.33
CA TYR A 30 -3.23 0.28 6.78
C TYR A 30 -3.32 -1.06 7.50
N LYS A 31 -2.36 -1.34 8.37
CA LYS A 31 -2.35 -2.49 9.29
C LYS A 31 -2.73 -2.03 10.68
N ALA A 32 -3.99 -2.25 11.04
CA ALA A 32 -4.52 -1.88 12.35
C ALA A 32 -3.96 -2.77 13.46
N ALA A 33 -3.89 -2.23 14.68
CA ALA A 33 -3.46 -2.98 15.87
C ALA A 33 -4.28 -4.26 16.17
N ASN A 34 -5.52 -4.36 15.67
CA ASN A 34 -6.36 -5.56 15.81
C ASN A 34 -6.11 -6.63 14.72
N ASN A 35 -4.99 -6.54 14.00
CA ASN A 35 -4.61 -7.39 12.86
C ASN A 35 -5.54 -7.28 11.64
N SER A 36 -6.44 -6.30 11.58
CA SER A 36 -7.16 -6.01 10.33
C SER A 36 -6.28 -5.23 9.35
N THR A 37 -6.37 -5.56 8.07
CA THR A 37 -5.68 -4.83 7.00
C THR A 37 -6.71 -4.13 6.12
N GLN A 38 -6.54 -2.83 5.93
CA GLN A 38 -7.35 -2.03 5.00
C GLN A 38 -6.50 -1.62 3.81
N ILE A 39 -7.06 -1.71 2.61
CA ILE A 39 -6.36 -1.49 1.35
C ILE A 39 -7.14 -0.48 0.53
N THR A 40 -6.43 0.44 -0.11
CA THR A 40 -7.01 1.33 -1.12
C THR A 40 -6.07 1.42 -2.31
N LEU A 41 -6.62 1.19 -3.49
CA LEU A 41 -5.90 1.22 -4.76
C LEU A 41 -6.58 2.16 -5.73
N TRP A 42 -5.79 2.93 -6.48
CA TRP A 42 -6.30 3.77 -7.54
C TRP A 42 -5.29 4.03 -8.64
N MET A 43 -5.78 4.49 -9.79
CA MET A 43 -5.00 4.84 -10.97
C MET A 43 -4.97 6.36 -11.18
N GLY A 44 -3.84 6.89 -11.62
CA GLY A 44 -3.63 8.30 -11.92
C GLY A 44 -3.19 9.11 -10.71
N ALA A 45 -2.71 10.32 -10.97
CA ALA A 45 -1.98 11.14 -10.00
C ALA A 45 -2.76 11.59 -8.75
N LYS A 46 -4.08 11.41 -8.73
CA LYS A 46 -4.98 11.86 -7.65
C LYS A 46 -6.00 10.79 -7.33
N TYR A 47 -6.38 10.69 -6.06
CA TYR A 47 -7.47 9.80 -5.65
C TYR A 47 -8.83 10.35 -6.07
N GLU A 48 -9.46 9.72 -7.07
CA GLU A 48 -10.83 10.01 -7.47
C GLU A 48 -11.67 8.75 -7.31
N GLY A 49 -12.89 8.82 -6.76
CA GLY A 49 -13.66 7.58 -6.49
C GLY A 49 -13.81 6.66 -7.73
N THR A 50 -13.84 7.26 -8.92
CA THR A 50 -13.96 6.60 -10.23
C THR A 50 -12.69 5.93 -10.74
N ASN A 51 -11.51 6.25 -10.20
CA ASN A 51 -10.23 5.64 -10.61
C ASN A 51 -9.75 4.58 -9.62
N SER A 52 -10.56 4.25 -8.61
CA SER A 52 -10.29 3.15 -7.69
C SER A 52 -10.54 1.79 -8.34
N PHE A 53 -9.75 0.80 -7.93
CA PHE A 53 -9.93 -0.59 -8.33
C PHE A 53 -9.65 -1.52 -7.14
N ALA A 54 -10.04 -2.79 -7.26
CA ALA A 54 -9.83 -3.80 -6.25
C ALA A 54 -8.95 -4.92 -6.80
N LEU A 55 -8.12 -5.51 -5.94
CA LEU A 55 -7.44 -6.76 -6.24
C LEU A 55 -8.43 -7.92 -6.19
N SER A 56 -8.09 -8.99 -6.89
CA SER A 56 -8.68 -10.30 -6.70
C SER A 56 -8.49 -10.79 -5.25
N THR A 57 -9.29 -11.77 -4.82
CA THR A 57 -9.15 -12.38 -3.49
C THR A 57 -7.75 -12.97 -3.28
N GLU A 58 -7.16 -13.56 -4.33
CA GLU A 58 -5.81 -14.10 -4.31
C GLU A 58 -4.77 -12.98 -4.14
N GLY A 59 -4.88 -11.90 -4.92
CA GLY A 59 -4.00 -10.75 -4.80
C GLY A 59 -4.10 -10.02 -3.46
N VAL A 60 -5.30 -9.94 -2.85
CA VAL A 60 -5.43 -9.44 -1.47
C VAL A 60 -4.63 -10.32 -0.50
N GLY A 61 -4.76 -11.64 -0.60
CA GLY A 61 -4.03 -12.58 0.24
C GLY A 61 -2.52 -12.46 0.07
N GLU A 62 -2.04 -12.38 -1.17
CA GLU A 62 -0.63 -12.20 -1.49
C GLU A 62 -0.10 -10.87 -0.96
N LEU A 63 -0.84 -9.76 -1.16
CA LEU A 63 -0.45 -8.45 -0.66
C LEU A 63 -0.33 -8.42 0.87
N VAL A 64 -1.26 -9.07 1.58
CA VAL A 64 -1.21 -9.18 3.05
C VAL A 64 0.06 -9.90 3.48
N VAL A 65 0.40 -11.03 2.84
CA VAL A 65 1.62 -11.79 3.13
C VAL A 65 2.88 -10.97 2.84
N LEU A 66 2.93 -10.26 1.71
CA LEU A 66 4.07 -9.41 1.34
C LEU A 66 4.26 -8.28 2.35
N THR A 67 3.18 -7.61 2.74
CA THR A 67 3.22 -6.50 3.70
C THR A 67 3.52 -6.96 5.13
N ASP A 68 3.11 -8.16 5.52
CA ASP A 68 3.50 -8.78 6.80
C ASP A 68 5.00 -9.11 6.84
N LYS A 69 5.52 -9.72 5.77
CA LYS A 69 6.97 -9.96 5.63
C LYS A 69 7.76 -8.66 5.69
N LEU A 70 7.24 -7.60 5.08
CA LEU A 70 7.86 -6.28 5.11
C LEU A 70 7.83 -5.66 6.51
N LYS A 71 6.70 -5.77 7.22
CA LYS A 71 6.61 -5.30 8.61
C LYS A 71 7.55 -6.08 9.54
N ALA A 72 7.62 -7.40 9.39
CA ALA A 72 8.56 -8.24 10.14
C ALA A 72 10.01 -7.83 9.87
N TYR A 73 10.38 -7.58 8.61
CA TYR A 73 11.72 -7.10 8.26
C TYR A 73 12.06 -5.78 8.96
N TYR A 74 11.16 -4.80 8.98
CA TYR A 74 11.37 -3.51 9.67
C TYR A 74 11.60 -3.70 11.16
N THR A 75 10.80 -4.55 11.81
CA THR A 75 10.93 -4.88 13.23
C THR A 75 12.24 -5.59 13.55
N GLU A 76 12.60 -6.62 12.79
CA GLU A 76 13.83 -7.40 12.95
C GLU A 76 15.08 -6.52 12.81
N ASN A 77 15.04 -5.53 11.92
CA ASN A 77 16.17 -4.64 11.62
C ASN A 77 16.11 -3.32 12.40
N LYS A 78 15.15 -3.14 13.32
CA LYS A 78 14.97 -1.93 14.14
C LYS A 78 14.85 -0.64 13.30
N LEU A 79 14.18 -0.73 12.15
CA LEU A 79 13.98 0.39 11.22
C LEU A 79 12.78 1.29 11.60
N GLY A 80 12.04 0.92 12.65
CA GLY A 80 10.84 1.61 13.11
C GLY A 80 9.60 0.74 12.99
N ASP A 81 8.52 1.16 13.65
CA ASP A 81 7.18 0.59 13.47
C ASP A 81 6.38 1.52 12.56
N TRP A 82 5.53 0.92 11.72
CA TRP A 82 4.65 1.63 10.80
C TRP A 82 3.31 0.93 10.80
N ASN A 83 2.23 1.69 10.74
CA ASN A 83 0.88 1.13 10.57
C ASN A 83 0.30 1.48 9.19
N VAL A 84 0.90 2.44 8.47
CA VAL A 84 0.53 2.77 7.11
C VAL A 84 1.72 2.65 6.16
N MET A 85 1.47 2.08 4.99
CA MET A 85 2.38 2.05 3.86
C MET A 85 1.72 2.72 2.65
N HIS A 86 2.44 3.64 2.02
CA HIS A 86 2.08 4.28 0.76
C HIS A 86 3.01 3.78 -0.32
N TYR A 87 2.46 3.29 -1.43
CA TYR A 87 3.22 2.81 -2.56
C TYR A 87 2.71 3.48 -3.83
N THR A 88 3.62 4.03 -4.63
CA THR A 88 3.34 4.64 -5.93
C THR A 88 4.18 3.93 -6.99
N LEU A 89 3.53 3.40 -8.01
CA LEU A 89 4.16 2.80 -9.18
C LEU A 89 4.00 3.72 -10.38
N LYS A 90 5.09 3.97 -11.09
CA LYS A 90 5.11 4.63 -12.40
C LYS A 90 5.63 3.65 -13.44
N PRO A 91 4.76 2.80 -14.03
CA PRO A 91 5.19 1.73 -14.92
C PRO A 91 6.01 2.25 -16.11
N ASP A 92 5.57 3.35 -16.72
CA ASP A 92 6.22 3.98 -17.88
C ASP A 92 7.64 4.49 -17.59
N GLU A 93 7.92 4.84 -16.33
CA GLU A 93 9.25 5.28 -15.90
C GLU A 93 10.10 4.11 -15.36
N GLY A 94 9.51 2.92 -15.17
CA GLY A 94 10.16 1.80 -14.49
C GLY A 94 10.54 2.12 -13.04
N LYS A 95 9.79 3.02 -12.39
CA LYS A 95 10.07 3.50 -11.03
C LYS A 95 8.93 3.22 -10.09
N PHE A 96 9.28 3.06 -8.82
CA PHE A 96 8.33 3.08 -7.73
C PHE A 96 8.85 3.96 -6.60
N HIS A 97 7.93 4.39 -5.75
CA HIS A 97 8.20 5.12 -4.53
C HIS A 97 7.40 4.49 -3.39
N ILE A 98 7.98 4.42 -2.21
CA ILE A 98 7.34 3.86 -1.03
C ILE A 98 7.63 4.73 0.19
N ASP A 99 6.58 5.07 0.94
CA ASP A 99 6.67 5.80 2.21
C ASP A 99 5.95 5.02 3.31
N PHE A 100 6.42 5.19 4.54
CA PHE A 100 5.84 4.57 5.72
C PHE A 100 5.46 5.64 6.73
N ASP A 101 4.33 5.45 7.39
CA ASP A 101 3.81 6.35 8.42
C ASP A 101 3.32 5.53 9.63
N LEU A 102 3.37 6.18 10.78
CA LEU A 102 2.85 5.67 12.04
C LEU A 102 1.78 6.63 12.55
N SER A 103 0.52 6.35 12.21
CA SER A 103 -0.62 7.19 12.54
C SER A 103 -1.37 6.68 13.76
N GLU A 104 -1.10 7.25 14.93
CA GLU A 104 -1.83 6.93 16.17
C GLU A 104 -3.34 7.27 16.08
N ASP A 105 -3.71 8.26 15.26
CA ASP A 105 -5.11 8.65 15.05
C ASP A 105 -5.92 7.55 14.33
N LEU A 106 -5.28 6.78 13.45
CA LEU A 106 -5.90 5.60 12.82
C LEU A 106 -6.08 4.47 13.83
N ASP A 107 -5.05 4.18 14.63
CA ASP A 107 -5.11 3.10 15.64
C ASP A 107 -6.13 3.40 16.74
N THR A 108 -6.27 4.68 17.13
CA THR A 108 -7.24 5.13 18.14
C THR A 108 -8.62 5.43 17.57
N ASN A 109 -8.86 5.18 16.27
CA ASN A 109 -10.11 5.47 15.54
C ASN A 109 -10.55 6.95 15.60
N LYS A 110 -9.65 7.89 15.94
CA LYS A 110 -9.92 9.33 15.89
C LYS A 110 -10.02 9.82 14.44
N LEU A 111 -9.29 9.16 13.55
CA LEU A 111 -9.36 9.37 12.11
C LEU A 111 -9.82 8.05 11.45
N PRO A 112 -10.99 8.00 10.80
CA PRO A 112 -11.34 6.82 10.03
C PRO A 112 -10.47 6.72 8.77
N TYR A 113 -10.09 5.50 8.39
CA TYR A 113 -9.17 5.23 7.28
C TYR A 113 -9.58 5.90 5.95
N TRP A 114 -10.86 5.89 5.60
CA TRP A 114 -11.34 6.55 4.37
C TRP A 114 -11.09 8.07 4.36
N LYS A 115 -11.03 8.74 5.53
CA LYS A 115 -10.63 10.15 5.60
C LYS A 115 -9.13 10.33 5.46
N TYR A 116 -8.34 9.36 5.92
CA TYR A 116 -6.90 9.38 5.76
C TYR A 116 -6.51 9.28 4.28
N THR A 117 -7.13 8.35 3.53
CA THR A 117 -6.86 8.21 2.09
C THR A 117 -7.33 9.41 1.27
N LEU A 118 -8.36 10.13 1.72
CA LEU A 118 -8.81 11.38 1.08
C LEU A 118 -7.84 12.57 1.22
N LYS A 119 -6.84 12.51 2.10
CA LYS A 119 -5.78 13.55 2.15
C LYS A 119 -4.97 13.64 0.86
N TYR A 120 -5.09 12.64 -0.01
CA TYR A 120 -4.38 12.49 -1.28
C TYR A 120 -5.28 12.82 -2.51
N LYS A 121 -6.34 13.63 -2.30
CA LYS A 121 -7.16 14.25 -3.36
C LYS A 121 -6.52 15.50 -3.95
#